data_AF-A0AAV2YEA6-F1
#
_entry.id   AF-A0AAV2YEA6-F1
#
_cell.length_a   1.000
_cell.length_b   1.000
_cell.length_c   1.000
_cell.angle_alpha   90.00
_cell.angle_beta   90.00
_cell.angle_gamma   90.00
#
_symmetry.space_group_name_H-M   'P 1'
#
loop_
_entity.id
_entity.type
_entity.pdbx_description
1 polymer ?
#
loop_
_entity_poly.entity_id
_entity_poly.type
_entity_poly.pdbx_seq_one_letter_code
_entity_poly.pdbx_strand_id
1 'polypeptide(L)'
;MMKAGPRALAAMSEAAAVAGNHKSAAGNGAMTGSKLPVAVPAAGFQVVCTGQIEGIDYPGVNNLYCRYAVTYGTDWRVLHGAEAGLSQLAYRSNQEEGILLNFPIDISFQTTNPFGWPRLVLSVYGLDGLGRDVIRGYGAVHIPTTAGRTKRQVPLFKPLSSSLMQQFTAWLAGSPPEYFDSKFITQNDGREVTRVSSAGKATVVFNVARHGMTQFGYT
;
A
#
# COMPACT_ATOMS: atom_id res chain seq x y z
N MET A 1 54.12 31.19 16.09
CA MET A 1 53.77 30.77 14.72
C MET A 1 52.28 31.02 14.48
N MET A 2 51.97 31.84 13.48
CA MET A 2 50.76 31.89 12.61
C MET A 2 49.37 31.69 13.26
N LYS A 3 48.64 32.79 13.51
CA LYS A 3 47.61 33.44 12.65
C LYS A 3 46.20 32.83 12.80
N ALA A 4 45.39 33.47 13.65
CA ALA A 4 43.93 33.49 13.52
C ALA A 4 43.51 34.95 13.29
N GLY A 5 42.79 35.21 12.20
CA GLY A 5 42.19 36.50 11.92
C GLY A 5 40.81 36.28 11.31
N PRO A 6 39.72 36.79 11.91
CA PRO A 6 38.40 36.77 11.29
C PRO A 6 38.21 38.05 10.48
N ARG A 7 37.96 37.89 9.17
CA ARG A 7 37.63 38.99 8.27
C ARG A 7 36.16 38.91 7.87
N ALA A 8 35.45 39.99 8.21
CA ALA A 8 34.41 40.66 7.43
C ALA A 8 33.13 39.89 7.06
N LEU A 9 32.01 40.27 7.70
CA LEU A 9 30.75 40.47 6.99
C LEU A 9 29.93 41.57 7.70
N ALA A 10 30.11 42.80 7.23
CA ALA A 10 29.25 43.95 7.52
C ALA A 10 29.28 44.89 6.29
N ALA A 11 28.14 45.55 6.04
CA ALA A 11 27.80 46.49 4.95
C ALA A 11 27.04 45.83 3.78
N MET A 12 25.86 46.30 3.31
CA MET A 12 25.02 47.49 3.52
C MET A 12 23.69 47.16 2.78
N SER A 13 22.46 47.31 3.34
CA SER A 13 21.57 48.51 3.33
C SER A 13 21.65 49.29 2.00
N GLU A 14 20.59 49.64 1.26
CA GLU A 14 19.34 50.29 1.65
C GLU A 14 18.47 50.59 0.40
N ALA A 15 17.14 50.73 0.60
CA ALA A 15 16.21 51.70 -0.04
C ALA A 15 16.04 51.76 -1.58
N ALA A 16 14.89 52.10 -2.19
CA ALA A 16 13.57 52.54 -1.73
C ALA A 16 12.57 52.48 -2.92
N ALA A 17 11.30 52.60 -2.56
CA ALA A 17 10.09 52.66 -3.39
C ALA A 17 10.03 53.78 -4.44
N VAL A 18 9.22 53.59 -5.50
CA VAL A 18 8.45 54.66 -6.17
C VAL A 18 7.10 54.10 -6.63
N ALA A 19 6.04 54.85 -6.33
CA ALA A 19 4.64 54.58 -6.61
C ALA A 19 4.14 55.27 -7.90
N GLY A 20 3.09 54.68 -8.49
CA GLY A 20 1.99 55.40 -9.17
C GLY A 20 2.08 55.57 -10.70
N ASN A 21 1.06 55.07 -11.43
CA ASN A 21 0.05 55.97 -12.01
C ASN A 21 -1.15 55.20 -12.61
N HIS A 22 -2.35 55.78 -12.45
CA HIS A 22 -3.62 55.35 -13.02
C HIS A 22 -3.69 55.56 -14.55
N LYS A 23 -4.27 54.61 -15.29
CA LYS A 23 -5.15 54.89 -16.43
C LYS A 23 -6.29 53.88 -16.50
N SER A 24 -7.51 54.41 -16.37
CA SER A 24 -8.76 53.74 -16.72
C SER A 24 -8.87 53.66 -18.25
N ALA A 25 -9.21 52.48 -18.77
CA ALA A 25 -9.66 52.30 -20.13
C ALA A 25 -10.76 51.24 -20.13
N ALA A 26 -11.99 51.69 -20.38
CA ALA A 26 -13.14 50.85 -20.64
C ALA A 26 -12.91 50.06 -21.92
N GLY A 27 -13.01 48.73 -21.83
CA GLY A 27 -12.95 47.82 -22.98
C GLY A 27 -13.99 46.72 -22.80
N ASN A 28 -15.04 46.77 -23.62
CA ASN A 28 -16.03 45.71 -23.77
C ASN A 28 -15.33 44.40 -24.17
N GLY A 29 -15.28 43.43 -23.24
CA GLY A 29 -14.83 42.07 -23.49
C GLY A 29 -15.92 41.11 -23.07
N ALA A 30 -16.54 40.44 -24.05
CA ALA A 30 -17.59 39.46 -23.85
C ALA A 30 -17.21 38.41 -22.80
N MET A 31 -18.13 38.09 -21.89
CA MET A 31 -18.03 36.93 -21.00
C MET A 31 -18.04 35.66 -21.85
N THR A 32 -16.88 35.19 -22.28
CA THR A 32 -16.71 33.81 -22.70
C THR A 32 -16.78 32.95 -21.46
N GLY A 33 -17.91 32.28 -21.27
CA GLY A 33 -18.12 31.33 -20.19
C GLY A 33 -16.93 30.37 -20.10
N SER A 34 -16.29 30.34 -18.93
CA SER A 34 -15.27 29.35 -18.60
C SER A 34 -15.94 27.99 -18.65
N LYS A 35 -15.82 27.29 -19.78
CA LYS A 35 -16.11 25.87 -19.85
C LYS A 35 -15.24 25.22 -18.78
N LEU A 36 -15.87 24.68 -17.74
CA LEU A 36 -15.24 23.70 -16.88
C LEU A 36 -14.58 22.67 -17.81
N PRO A 37 -13.32 22.28 -17.56
CA PRO A 37 -12.64 21.33 -18.43
C PRO A 37 -13.55 20.11 -18.59
N VAL A 38 -13.96 19.86 -19.83
CA VAL A 38 -14.69 18.65 -20.20
C VAL A 38 -13.80 17.50 -19.77
N ALA A 39 -14.29 16.67 -18.84
CA ALA A 39 -13.57 15.49 -18.39
C ALA A 39 -13.14 14.70 -19.62
N VAL A 40 -11.83 14.63 -19.85
CA VAL A 40 -11.26 13.76 -20.87
C VAL A 40 -11.81 12.37 -20.57
N PRO A 41 -12.49 11.69 -21.52
CA PRO A 41 -13.01 10.36 -21.26
C PRO A 41 -11.82 9.51 -20.81
N ALA A 42 -11.91 8.98 -19.59
CA ALA A 42 -10.84 8.19 -19.02
C ALA A 42 -10.51 7.10 -20.03
N ALA A 43 -9.25 7.01 -20.49
CA ALA A 43 -8.82 6.04 -21.50
C ALA A 43 -8.91 4.57 -21.01
N GLY A 44 -9.55 4.33 -19.85
CA GLY A 44 -9.74 3.04 -19.22
C GLY A 44 -10.78 3.15 -18.09
N PHE A 45 -11.06 2.03 -17.44
CA PHE A 45 -11.95 1.98 -16.29
C PHE A 45 -11.18 2.12 -14.98
N GLN A 46 -11.90 2.48 -13.91
CA GLN A 46 -11.34 2.68 -12.58
C GLN A 46 -11.93 1.69 -11.59
N VAL A 47 -11.09 1.26 -10.65
CA VAL A 47 -11.47 0.40 -9.54
C VAL A 47 -10.96 1.03 -8.26
N VAL A 48 -11.88 1.41 -7.38
CA VAL A 48 -11.58 1.93 -6.05
C VAL A 48 -11.82 0.80 -5.06
N CYS A 49 -10.83 0.49 -4.24
CA CYS A 49 -10.89 -0.51 -3.20
C CYS A 49 -10.57 0.15 -1.86
N THR A 50 -11.60 0.31 -1.04
CA THR A 50 -11.46 0.67 0.37
C THR A 50 -11.78 -0.53 1.24
N GLY A 51 -11.45 -0.48 2.53
CA GLY A 51 -11.71 -1.61 3.41
C GLY A 51 -10.84 -1.61 4.65
N GLN A 52 -10.77 -2.78 5.29
CA GLN A 52 -9.93 -2.99 6.45
C GLN A 52 -9.55 -4.46 6.61
N ILE A 53 -8.35 -4.70 7.15
CA ILE A 53 -7.96 -5.96 7.74
C ILE A 53 -8.55 -5.95 9.16
N GLU A 54 -9.68 -6.63 9.33
CA GLU A 54 -10.46 -6.62 10.57
C GLU A 54 -9.67 -7.29 11.70
N GLY A 55 -9.18 -8.50 11.46
CA GLY A 55 -8.41 -9.23 12.45
C GLY A 55 -7.84 -10.52 11.92
N ILE A 56 -7.04 -11.17 12.76
CA ILE A 56 -6.36 -12.42 12.45
C ILE A 56 -6.63 -13.41 13.56
N ASP A 57 -7.15 -14.58 13.18
CA ASP A 57 -7.23 -15.73 14.05
C ASP A 57 -6.04 -16.65 13.78
N TYR A 58 -5.19 -16.79 14.81
CA TYR A 58 -4.05 -17.68 14.82
C TYR A 58 -4.01 -18.41 16.16
N PRO A 59 -4.20 -19.74 16.20
CA PRO A 59 -4.21 -20.49 17.45
C PRO A 59 -2.81 -20.54 18.07
N GLY A 60 -2.73 -20.33 19.39
CA GLY A 60 -1.48 -20.42 20.14
C GLY A 60 -0.52 -19.22 20.00
N VAL A 61 -0.95 -18.14 19.34
CA VAL A 61 -0.20 -16.88 19.29
C VAL A 61 -1.04 -15.75 19.88
N ASN A 62 -0.41 -14.93 20.71
CA ASN A 62 -1.08 -13.90 21.50
C ASN A 62 -0.76 -12.48 21.07
N ASN A 63 0.20 -12.29 20.18
CA ASN A 63 0.56 -10.98 19.66
C ASN A 63 0.87 -11.11 18.17
N LEU A 64 0.29 -10.22 17.37
CA LEU A 64 0.46 -10.22 15.92
C LEU A 64 0.42 -8.79 15.39
N TYR A 65 1.18 -8.55 14.34
CA TYR A 65 0.96 -7.45 13.43
C TYR A 65 0.97 -7.97 11.99
N CYS A 66 0.33 -7.23 11.11
CA CYS A 66 0.23 -7.53 9.70
C CYS A 66 0.89 -6.44 8.86
N ARG A 67 1.70 -6.86 7.89
CA ARG A 67 2.11 -6.05 6.75
C ARG A 67 1.27 -6.48 5.56
N TYR A 68 0.64 -5.53 4.86
CA TYR A 68 0.03 -5.81 3.57
C TYR A 68 0.81 -5.18 2.43
N ALA A 69 0.67 -5.77 1.25
CA ALA A 69 1.08 -5.20 -0.03
C ALA A 69 0.03 -5.56 -1.09
N VAL A 70 -0.20 -4.67 -2.05
CA VAL A 70 -1.08 -4.91 -3.19
C VAL A 70 -0.21 -5.16 -4.41
N THR A 71 -0.48 -6.27 -5.09
CA THR A 71 0.23 -6.69 -6.30
C THR A 71 -0.74 -6.70 -7.46
N TYR A 72 -0.31 -6.21 -8.63
CA TYR A 72 -1.18 -6.01 -9.78
C TYR A 72 -0.35 -6.10 -11.08
N GLY A 73 -1.04 -6.23 -12.21
CA GLY A 73 -0.43 -6.35 -13.54
C GLY A 73 0.12 -5.02 -14.06
N THR A 74 0.92 -5.07 -15.12
CA THR A 74 1.62 -3.90 -15.67
C THR A 74 0.70 -2.80 -16.23
N ASP A 75 -0.52 -3.14 -16.64
CA ASP A 75 -1.50 -2.16 -17.15
C ASP A 75 -2.22 -1.39 -16.03
N TRP A 76 -2.14 -1.89 -14.79
CA TRP A 76 -2.78 -1.26 -13.64
C TRP A 76 -1.92 -0.11 -13.14
N ARG A 77 -2.51 1.08 -13.10
CA ARG A 77 -1.91 2.28 -12.55
C ARG A 77 -2.60 2.67 -11.25
N VAL A 78 -1.83 2.89 -10.19
CA VAL A 78 -2.33 3.45 -8.94
C VAL A 78 -2.60 4.94 -9.14
N LEU A 79 -3.84 5.36 -8.85
CA LEU A 79 -4.26 6.76 -8.85
C LEU A 79 -4.13 7.41 -7.48
N HIS A 80 -4.49 6.67 -6.42
CA HIS A 80 -4.52 7.14 -5.05
C HIS A 80 -4.37 5.98 -4.06
N GLY A 81 -4.00 6.31 -2.82
CA GLY A 81 -3.93 5.37 -1.71
C GLY A 81 -2.58 4.70 -1.55
N ALA A 82 -2.53 3.71 -0.67
CA ALA A 82 -1.30 3.03 -0.27
C ALA A 82 -1.22 1.62 -0.86
N GLU A 83 -0.12 1.34 -1.56
CA GLU A 83 0.16 0.01 -2.11
C GLU A 83 0.65 -0.97 -1.04
N ALA A 84 1.16 -0.46 0.08
CA ALA A 84 1.62 -1.26 1.19
C ALA A 84 1.35 -0.53 2.51
N GLY A 85 1.18 -1.30 3.57
CA GLY A 85 0.96 -0.75 4.91
C GLY A 85 1.42 -1.72 5.99
N LEU A 86 1.78 -1.16 7.14
CA LEU A 86 2.16 -1.90 8.33
C LEU A 86 1.19 -1.54 9.45
N SER A 87 0.48 -2.54 9.96
CA SER A 87 -0.43 -2.38 11.09
C SER A 87 0.32 -2.30 12.42
N GLN A 88 -0.40 -1.86 13.45
CA GLN A 88 0.05 -1.90 14.82
C GLN A 88 0.24 -3.34 15.31
N LEU A 89 1.11 -3.50 16.31
CA LEU A 89 1.15 -4.71 17.13
C LEU A 89 -0.11 -4.78 17.98
N ALA A 90 -0.90 -5.84 17.77
CA ALA A 90 -2.10 -6.10 18.54
C ALA A 90 -1.94 -7.40 19.34
N TYR A 91 -2.65 -7.45 20.47
CA TYR A 91 -2.64 -8.58 21.39
C TYR A 91 -3.99 -9.26 21.40
N ARG A 92 -4.00 -10.56 21.66
CA ARG A 92 -5.22 -11.35 21.80
C ARG A 92 -5.97 -10.88 23.03
N SER A 93 -7.24 -10.54 22.85
CA SER A 93 -8.16 -10.28 23.96
C SER A 93 -8.64 -11.61 24.56
N ASN A 94 -8.93 -11.63 25.85
CA ASN A 94 -9.57 -12.80 26.49
C ASN A 94 -11.04 -12.98 26.08
N GLN A 95 -11.66 -11.95 25.48
CA GLN A 95 -13.07 -11.93 25.12
C GLN A 95 -13.33 -12.21 23.64
N GLU A 96 -12.33 -12.05 22.78
CA GLU A 96 -12.46 -12.26 21.34
C GLU A 96 -11.67 -13.49 20.89
N GLU A 97 -12.23 -14.24 19.94
CA GLU A 97 -11.58 -15.45 19.42
C GLU A 97 -10.32 -15.14 18.60
N GLY A 98 -10.09 -13.90 18.17
CA GLY A 98 -8.94 -13.48 17.36
C GLY A 98 -8.25 -12.20 17.83
N ILE A 99 -7.21 -11.81 17.09
CA ILE A 99 -6.49 -10.54 17.29
C ILE A 99 -7.09 -9.49 16.36
N LEU A 100 -7.68 -8.44 16.93
CA LEU A 100 -8.29 -7.35 16.19
C LEU A 100 -7.23 -6.35 15.71
N LEU A 101 -7.25 -6.02 14.42
CA LEU A 101 -6.37 -5.04 13.80
C LEU A 101 -7.13 -3.79 13.36
N ASN A 102 -8.27 -3.96 12.67
CA ASN A 102 -9.00 -2.86 12.00
C ASN A 102 -8.08 -1.94 11.16
N PHE A 103 -7.10 -2.53 10.48
CA PHE A 103 -6.10 -1.76 9.74
C PHE A 103 -6.64 -1.36 8.36
N PRO A 104 -6.66 -0.06 8.00
CA PRO A 104 -7.35 0.40 6.81
C PRO A 104 -6.64 -0.03 5.52
N ILE A 105 -7.45 -0.30 4.51
CA ILE A 105 -7.04 -0.49 3.12
C ILE A 105 -7.71 0.62 2.32
N ASP A 106 -6.93 1.38 1.57
CA ASP A 106 -7.45 2.39 0.66
C ASP A 106 -6.51 2.49 -0.54
N ILE A 107 -7.03 2.13 -1.72
CA ILE A 107 -6.30 2.19 -2.98
C ILE A 107 -7.26 2.36 -4.15
N SER A 108 -6.87 3.18 -5.11
CA SER A 108 -7.61 3.43 -6.34
C SER A 108 -6.75 3.13 -7.55
N PHE A 109 -7.33 2.45 -8.54
CA PHE A 109 -6.66 2.04 -9.76
C PHE A 109 -7.34 2.60 -11.01
N GLN A 110 -6.54 2.77 -12.05
CA GLN A 110 -6.98 2.94 -13.43
C GLN A 110 -6.31 1.86 -14.28
N THR A 111 -7.07 1.26 -15.19
CA THR A 111 -6.55 0.27 -16.14
C THR A 111 -7.37 0.28 -17.43
N THR A 112 -6.79 -0.17 -18.53
CA THR A 112 -7.49 -0.38 -19.80
C THR A 112 -7.90 -1.84 -19.99
N ASN A 113 -7.25 -2.75 -19.26
CA ASN A 113 -7.43 -4.20 -19.33
C ASN A 113 -7.55 -4.81 -17.92
N PRO A 114 -8.53 -5.71 -17.66
CA PRO A 114 -8.62 -6.42 -16.38
C PRO A 114 -7.50 -7.44 -16.12
N PHE A 115 -6.66 -7.77 -17.12
CA PHE A 115 -5.56 -8.71 -16.96
C PHE A 115 -4.60 -8.28 -15.84
N GLY A 116 -4.16 -9.23 -15.01
CA GLY A 116 -3.32 -8.95 -13.85
C GLY A 116 -4.07 -8.28 -12.70
N TRP A 117 -5.34 -8.66 -12.50
CA TRP A 117 -6.21 -8.11 -11.46
C TRP A 117 -5.53 -7.99 -10.08
N PRO A 118 -5.72 -6.86 -9.35
CA PRO A 118 -5.07 -6.61 -8.08
C PRO A 118 -5.33 -7.69 -7.03
N ARG A 119 -4.28 -8.03 -6.28
CA ARG A 119 -4.30 -8.98 -5.17
C ARG A 119 -3.70 -8.33 -3.93
N LEU A 120 -4.42 -8.45 -2.82
CA LEU A 120 -3.92 -8.12 -1.50
C LEU A 120 -3.09 -9.30 -0.99
N VAL A 121 -1.83 -9.04 -0.66
CA VAL A 121 -0.89 -9.96 -0.04
C VAL A 121 -0.72 -9.54 1.42
N LEU A 122 -0.83 -10.49 2.32
CA LEU A 122 -0.70 -10.33 3.77
C LEU A 122 0.54 -11.08 4.24
N SER A 123 1.37 -10.41 5.02
CA SER A 123 2.50 -10.99 5.74
C SER A 123 2.26 -10.78 7.23
N VAL A 124 2.09 -11.86 7.97
CA VAL A 124 1.69 -11.84 9.37
C VAL A 124 2.89 -12.21 10.23
N TYR A 125 3.22 -11.31 11.16
CA TYR A 125 4.35 -11.42 12.06
C TYR A 125 3.85 -11.46 13.50
N GLY A 126 4.62 -12.08 14.37
CA GLY A 126 4.39 -12.03 15.81
C GLY A 126 5.72 -12.16 16.54
N LEU A 127 5.78 -11.58 17.73
CA LEU A 127 6.93 -11.65 18.61
C LEU A 127 7.09 -13.06 19.18
N ASP A 128 8.32 -13.52 19.29
CA ASP A 128 8.65 -14.69 20.10
C ASP A 128 8.84 -14.32 21.59
N GLY A 129 9.12 -15.30 22.44
CA GLY A 129 9.36 -15.07 23.88
C GLY A 129 10.58 -14.20 24.19
N LEU A 130 11.44 -13.93 23.19
CA LEU A 130 12.60 -13.04 23.27
C LEU A 130 12.34 -11.68 22.62
N GLY A 131 11.10 -11.41 22.19
CA GLY A 131 10.70 -10.15 21.55
C GLY A 131 11.18 -10.00 20.10
N ARG A 132 11.58 -11.09 19.43
CA ARG A 132 12.02 -11.05 18.02
C ARG A 132 10.84 -11.25 17.09
N ASP A 133 10.84 -10.54 15.97
CA ASP A 133 9.83 -10.69 14.92
C ASP A 133 9.98 -12.02 14.20
N VAL A 134 8.95 -12.87 14.27
CA VAL A 134 8.90 -14.16 13.58
C VAL A 134 7.72 -14.18 12.63
N ILE A 135 7.98 -14.55 11.36
CA ILE A 135 6.92 -14.75 10.38
C ILE A 135 6.02 -15.92 10.82
N ARG A 136 4.72 -15.62 10.98
CA ARG A 136 3.69 -16.59 11.38
C ARG A 136 2.99 -17.19 10.18
N GLY A 137 2.80 -16.40 9.11
CA GLY A 137 2.28 -16.90 7.85
C GLY A 137 2.08 -15.80 6.81
N TYR A 138 1.81 -16.25 5.59
CA TYR A 138 1.45 -15.42 4.46
C TYR A 138 0.02 -15.72 4.00
N GLY A 139 -0.66 -14.73 3.46
CA GLY A 139 -1.97 -14.89 2.84
C GLY A 139 -2.04 -14.07 1.58
N ALA A 140 -2.86 -14.47 0.63
CA ALA A 140 -3.13 -13.68 -0.56
C ALA A 140 -4.60 -13.84 -0.97
N VAL A 141 -5.22 -12.75 -1.41
CA VAL A 141 -6.60 -12.73 -1.90
C VAL A 141 -6.74 -11.69 -3.00
N HIS A 142 -7.48 -12.01 -4.05
CA HIS A 142 -7.84 -11.03 -5.06
C HIS A 142 -8.79 -9.98 -4.48
N ILE A 143 -8.60 -8.72 -4.89
CA ILE A 143 -9.62 -7.70 -4.65
C ILE A 143 -10.92 -8.16 -5.34
N PRO A 144 -12.11 -8.06 -4.71
CA PRO A 144 -13.35 -8.48 -5.34
C PRO A 144 -13.59 -7.77 -6.67
N THR A 145 -14.00 -8.53 -7.69
CA THR A 145 -14.38 -7.99 -9.00
C THR A 145 -15.77 -7.37 -8.99
N THR A 146 -16.63 -7.81 -8.07
CA THR A 146 -17.99 -7.29 -7.87
C THR A 146 -17.94 -6.02 -7.01
N ALA A 147 -18.68 -4.99 -7.43
CA ALA A 147 -18.86 -3.79 -6.63
C ALA A 147 -19.68 -4.07 -5.36
N GLY A 148 -19.42 -3.31 -4.30
CA GLY A 148 -20.10 -3.43 -3.01
C GLY A 148 -19.18 -3.91 -1.89
N ARG A 149 -19.79 -4.18 -0.73
CA ARG A 149 -19.10 -4.62 0.48
C ARG A 149 -19.02 -6.14 0.53
N THR A 150 -17.82 -6.69 0.66
CA THR A 150 -17.60 -8.14 0.77
C THR A 150 -16.62 -8.45 1.89
N LYS A 151 -16.97 -9.39 2.77
CA LYS A 151 -16.08 -9.94 3.79
C LYS A 151 -15.43 -11.23 3.26
N ARG A 152 -14.10 -11.34 3.34
CA ARG A 152 -13.31 -12.48 2.86
C ARG A 152 -12.43 -13.04 3.98
N GLN A 153 -12.44 -14.36 4.12
CA GLN A 153 -11.47 -15.07 4.95
C GLN A 153 -10.29 -15.50 4.08
N VAL A 154 -9.10 -15.06 4.44
CA VAL A 154 -7.84 -15.35 3.77
C VAL A 154 -7.10 -16.41 4.59
N PRO A 155 -6.92 -17.63 4.08
CA PRO A 155 -6.14 -18.64 4.78
C PRO A 155 -4.67 -18.21 4.84
N LEU A 156 -4.07 -18.35 6.02
CA LEU A 156 -2.65 -18.11 6.22
C LEU A 156 -1.90 -19.43 6.07
N PHE A 157 -0.88 -19.43 5.23
CA PHE A 157 0.02 -20.54 5.03
C PHE A 157 1.41 -20.18 5.53
N LYS A 158 2.04 -21.14 6.21
CA LYS A 158 3.44 -21.07 6.60
C LYS A 158 4.24 -22.02 5.71
N PRO A 159 5.30 -21.57 5.02
CA PRO A 159 6.19 -22.48 4.34
C PRO A 159 6.86 -23.39 5.39
N LEU A 160 6.73 -24.70 5.26
CA LEU A 160 7.54 -25.63 6.04
C LEU A 160 8.94 -25.62 5.42
N SER A 161 9.92 -25.13 6.16
CA SER A 161 11.30 -25.02 5.69
C SER A 161 11.90 -26.39 5.41
N SER A 162 12.41 -26.59 4.20
CA SER A 162 13.56 -27.46 3.95
C SER A 162 14.89 -26.73 4.16
N SER A 163 14.92 -25.38 4.25
CA SER A 163 16.17 -24.61 4.33
C SER A 163 16.12 -23.38 5.26
N LEU A 164 16.05 -23.60 6.58
CA LEU A 164 16.56 -22.61 7.54
C LEU A 164 18.01 -22.17 7.20
N MET A 165 18.77 -23.05 6.54
CA MET A 165 20.15 -22.82 6.09
C MET A 165 20.30 -21.67 5.08
N GLN A 166 19.33 -21.44 4.18
CA GLN A 166 19.51 -20.52 3.05
C GLN A 166 19.12 -19.07 3.40
N GLN A 167 18.13 -18.90 4.28
CA GLN A 167 17.78 -17.60 4.87
C GLN A 167 18.78 -17.18 5.96
N PHE A 168 19.37 -18.14 6.69
CA PHE A 168 20.43 -17.85 7.66
C PHE A 168 21.74 -17.41 6.97
N THR A 169 22.08 -17.98 5.80
CA THR A 169 23.30 -17.58 5.06
C THR A 169 23.22 -16.15 4.53
N ALA A 170 22.03 -15.67 4.13
CA ALA A 170 21.81 -14.29 3.71
C ALA A 170 21.83 -13.29 4.89
N TRP A 171 21.37 -13.71 6.07
CA TRP A 171 21.46 -12.93 7.31
C TRP A 171 22.89 -12.81 7.84
N LEU A 172 23.71 -13.87 7.70
CA LEU A 172 25.10 -13.91 8.19
C LEU A 172 26.10 -13.17 7.28
N ALA A 173 25.74 -12.89 6.03
CA ALA A 173 26.59 -12.21 5.03
C ALA A 173 26.58 -10.66 5.09
N GLY A 174 25.91 -10.06 6.09
CA GLY A 174 26.20 -8.68 6.53
C GLY A 174 25.85 -7.54 5.58
N SER A 175 25.13 -7.77 4.47
CA SER A 175 24.63 -6.70 3.60
C SER A 175 23.11 -6.62 3.75
N PRO A 176 22.55 -5.62 4.44
CA PRO A 176 21.11 -5.51 4.62
C PRO A 176 20.46 -5.12 3.29
N PRO A 177 19.62 -5.96 2.68
CA PRO A 177 18.83 -5.55 1.54
C PRO A 177 17.62 -4.79 2.08
N GLU A 178 17.60 -3.47 1.91
CA GLU A 178 16.34 -2.74 1.82
C GLU A 178 15.57 -3.25 0.60
N TYR A 179 14.84 -4.36 0.75
CA TYR A 179 13.86 -4.83 -0.22
C TYR A 179 12.81 -5.64 0.52
N PHE A 180 11.71 -4.99 0.90
CA PHE A 180 10.45 -5.69 1.03
C PHE A 180 9.78 -5.74 -0.34
N ASP A 181 10.37 -6.48 -1.28
CA ASP A 181 9.62 -6.89 -2.46
C ASP A 181 8.73 -8.07 -2.08
N SER A 182 7.52 -7.76 -1.65
CA SER A 182 6.47 -8.75 -1.38
C SER A 182 5.93 -9.44 -2.66
N LYS A 183 6.53 -9.19 -3.84
CA LYS A 183 6.12 -9.78 -5.13
C LYS A 183 6.52 -11.25 -5.31
N PHE A 184 7.29 -11.86 -4.41
CA PHE A 184 7.66 -13.27 -4.58
C PHE A 184 6.48 -14.25 -4.38
N ILE A 185 5.37 -13.82 -3.77
CA ILE A 185 4.21 -14.68 -3.52
C ILE A 185 3.27 -14.77 -4.74
N THR A 186 3.41 -13.88 -5.73
CA THR A 186 2.56 -13.84 -6.93
C THR A 186 3.19 -14.37 -8.20
N GLN A 187 4.49 -14.66 -8.20
CA GLN A 187 5.14 -15.32 -9.33
C GLN A 187 4.84 -16.82 -9.30
N ASN A 188 4.31 -17.33 -10.41
CA ASN A 188 3.91 -18.73 -10.57
C ASN A 188 5.12 -19.63 -10.92
N ASP A 189 6.34 -19.13 -10.75
CA ASP A 189 7.58 -19.81 -11.13
C ASP A 189 8.34 -20.22 -9.86
N GLY A 190 8.53 -21.53 -9.68
CA GLY A 190 9.09 -22.11 -8.45
C GLY A 190 8.13 -22.89 -7.56
N ARG A 191 7.00 -23.41 -8.08
CA ARG A 191 6.16 -24.42 -7.38
C ARG A 191 6.85 -25.79 -7.26
N GLU A 192 8.13 -25.84 -6.93
CA GLU A 192 8.74 -27.06 -6.40
C GLU A 192 8.41 -27.17 -4.91
N VAL A 193 7.31 -27.89 -4.65
CA VAL A 193 7.03 -28.70 -3.45
C VAL A 193 7.55 -28.12 -2.12
N THR A 194 7.19 -26.89 -1.79
CA THR A 194 7.28 -26.43 -0.40
C THR A 194 6.00 -26.86 0.31
N ARG A 195 6.11 -27.88 1.17
CA ARG A 195 4.98 -28.32 2.00
C ARG A 195 4.50 -27.12 2.80
N VAL A 196 3.23 -26.72 2.66
CA VAL A 196 2.66 -25.60 3.43
C VAL A 196 1.87 -26.15 4.61
N SER A 197 2.00 -25.50 5.76
CA SER A 197 1.14 -25.77 6.92
C SER A 197 0.12 -24.64 7.03
N SER A 198 -1.16 -25.00 7.21
CA SER A 198 -2.23 -24.04 7.50
C SER A 198 -2.01 -23.47 8.89
N ALA A 199 -1.78 -22.16 8.97
CA ALA A 199 -1.29 -21.52 10.19
C ALA A 199 -2.35 -20.64 10.88
N GLY A 200 -3.40 -20.23 10.17
CA GLY A 200 -4.49 -19.39 10.70
C GLY A 200 -5.35 -18.81 9.59
N LYS A 201 -6.19 -17.82 9.93
CA LYS A 201 -7.03 -17.10 8.96
C LYS A 201 -7.03 -15.60 9.26
N ALA A 202 -6.86 -14.77 8.22
CA ALA A 202 -7.06 -13.34 8.30
C ALA A 202 -8.44 -12.97 7.73
N THR A 203 -9.12 -12.03 8.38
CA THR A 203 -10.42 -11.53 7.94
C THR A 203 -10.25 -10.15 7.34
N VAL A 204 -10.62 -10.00 6.06
CA VAL A 204 -10.52 -8.74 5.32
C VAL A 204 -11.89 -8.34 4.82
N VAL A 205 -12.24 -7.08 5.04
CA VAL A 205 -13.46 -6.47 4.51
C VAL A 205 -13.07 -5.54 3.38
N PHE A 206 -13.65 -5.76 2.21
CA PHE A 206 -13.48 -4.93 1.02
C PHE A 206 -14.76 -4.15 0.73
N ASN A 207 -14.60 -2.91 0.29
CA ASN A 207 -15.63 -2.06 -0.27
C ASN A 207 -15.13 -1.61 -1.65
N VAL A 208 -15.68 -2.20 -2.70
CA VAL A 208 -15.22 -1.97 -4.07
C VAL A 208 -16.21 -1.11 -4.82
N ALA A 209 -15.72 -0.03 -5.43
CA ALA A 209 -16.46 0.77 -6.40
C ALA A 209 -15.78 0.69 -7.77
N ARG A 210 -16.58 0.71 -8.83
CA ARG A 210 -16.10 0.60 -10.21
C ARG A 210 -16.69 1.74 -11.03
N HIS A 211 -15.88 2.31 -11.91
CA HIS A 211 -16.31 3.36 -12.82
C HIS A 211 -15.85 3.07 -14.25
N GLY A 212 -16.75 3.20 -15.23
CA GLY A 212 -16.44 3.02 -16.64
C GLY A 212 -16.35 1.57 -17.14
N MET A 213 -16.36 0.55 -16.27
CA MET A 213 -16.09 -0.85 -16.66
C MET A 213 -17.05 -1.40 -17.73
N THR A 214 -18.35 -1.05 -17.66
CA THR A 214 -19.36 -1.43 -18.66
C THR A 214 -19.20 -0.72 -20.00
N GLN A 215 -18.67 0.51 -20.01
CA GLN A 215 -18.40 1.27 -21.24
C GLN A 215 -17.26 0.62 -22.06
N PHE A 216 -16.37 -0.11 -21.39
CA PHE A 216 -15.29 -0.89 -22.02
C PHE A 216 -15.67 -2.36 -22.28
N GLY A 217 -16.94 -2.74 -22.11
CA GLY A 217 -17.45 -4.09 -22.44
C GLY A 217 -17.25 -5.14 -21.35
N TYR A 218 -16.93 -4.75 -20.12
CA TYR A 218 -16.76 -5.65 -18.96
C TYR A 218 -17.95 -5.53 -18.00
N THR A 219 -18.45 -6.65 -17.46
CA THR A 219 -19.60 -6.70 -16.54
C THR A 219 -19.20 -6.63 -15.06
#